data_AF-A0A2Y9DCH5-F1
#
_entry.id   AF-A0A2Y9DCH5-F1
#
_cell.length_a   1.000
_cell.length_b   1.000
_cell.length_c   1.000
_cell.angle_alpha   90.00
_cell.angle_beta   90.00
_cell.angle_gamma   90.00
#
_symmetry.space_group_name_H-M   'P 1'
#
loop_
_entity.id
_entity.type
_entity.pdbx_description
1 polymer ?
#
loop_
_entity_poly.entity_id
_entity_poly.type
_entity_poly.pdbx_seq_one_letter_code
_entity_poly.pdbx_strand_id
1 'polypeptide(L)'
;MSLGPLKFQAVGKEDEKDDEEESLDSVKALTAKLQLQTRRPSYLEWTAQVQSQAWRRAQARPGPGGPGAICGFDSVDSALEWLRQELREMQVQDRQLAVQLLRLRTQLHRLKVDQACHLHQELLDEAELELELEPGAGLALASPLRHLGLTRMNISSRRFTLC
;
A
#
# COMPACT_ATOMS: atom_id res chain seq x y z
N MET A 1 47.15 -59.39 -25.62
CA MET A 1 46.95 -57.99 -25.21
C MET A 1 45.62 -57.91 -24.46
N SER A 2 45.63 -57.99 -23.13
CA SER A 2 44.39 -58.00 -22.33
C SER A 2 44.42 -56.85 -21.34
N LEU A 3 43.31 -56.11 -21.34
CA LEU A 3 43.15 -54.73 -20.88
C LEU A 3 43.21 -54.62 -19.35
N GLY A 4 43.81 -53.52 -18.87
CA GLY A 4 44.04 -53.23 -17.45
C GLY A 4 42.76 -53.03 -16.62
N PRO A 5 42.90 -52.97 -15.29
CA PRO A 5 41.76 -52.96 -14.37
C PRO A 5 40.94 -51.68 -14.50
N LEU A 6 39.67 -51.83 -14.83
CA LEU A 6 38.66 -50.77 -14.80
C LEU A 6 38.43 -50.35 -13.35
N LYS A 7 38.89 -49.15 -12.99
CA LYS A 7 38.49 -48.48 -11.75
C LYS A 7 37.04 -48.03 -11.90
N PHE A 8 36.15 -48.66 -11.16
CA PHE A 8 34.78 -48.18 -10.97
C PHE A 8 34.83 -46.82 -10.28
N GLN A 9 34.46 -45.77 -11.00
CA GLN A 9 34.24 -44.45 -10.44
C GLN A 9 32.91 -44.53 -9.67
N ALA A 10 32.98 -44.46 -8.34
CA ALA A 10 31.81 -44.30 -7.50
C ALA A 10 31.07 -43.03 -7.95
N VAL A 11 29.86 -43.24 -8.43
CA VAL A 11 28.82 -42.22 -8.61
C VAL A 11 28.49 -41.72 -7.21
N GLY A 12 29.23 -40.68 -6.83
CA GLY A 12 29.18 -40.01 -5.53
C GLY A 12 29.98 -38.71 -5.57
N LYS A 13 30.17 -38.14 -6.76
CA LYS A 13 30.13 -36.69 -6.92
C LYS A 13 28.68 -36.38 -7.24
N GLU A 14 27.87 -36.43 -6.19
CA GLU A 14 26.72 -35.55 -6.17
C GLU A 14 27.34 -34.17 -6.32
N ASP A 15 27.12 -33.60 -7.49
CA ASP A 15 27.25 -32.19 -7.72
C ASP A 15 26.70 -31.50 -6.45
N GLU A 16 27.55 -30.77 -5.72
CA GLU A 16 27.11 -29.55 -5.04
C GLU A 16 26.64 -28.61 -6.17
N LYS A 17 25.50 -28.97 -6.77
CA LYS A 17 24.76 -28.14 -7.69
C LYS A 17 24.17 -27.08 -6.80
N ASP A 18 24.91 -25.97 -6.71
CA ASP A 18 24.38 -24.61 -6.66
C ASP A 18 22.90 -24.55 -6.22
N ASP A 19 22.65 -24.76 -4.93
CA ASP A 19 21.48 -24.20 -4.24
C ASP A 19 21.67 -22.67 -4.05
N GLU A 20 22.49 -22.03 -4.88
CA GLU A 20 22.39 -20.60 -5.19
C GLU A 20 21.26 -20.36 -6.22
N GLU A 21 20.15 -21.12 -6.10
CA GLU A 21 18.87 -20.82 -6.73
C GLU A 21 18.50 -19.36 -6.42
N GLU A 22 18.75 -18.49 -7.40
CA GLU A 22 18.23 -17.13 -7.49
C GLU A 22 18.51 -16.22 -6.28
N SER A 23 19.80 -15.97 -6.00
CA SER A 23 20.23 -14.89 -5.09
C SER A 23 19.46 -13.58 -5.35
N LEU A 24 19.06 -12.84 -4.30
CA LEU A 24 18.30 -11.59 -4.41
C LEU A 24 18.91 -10.59 -5.41
N ASP A 25 20.21 -10.65 -5.63
CA ASP A 25 20.91 -9.81 -6.60
C ASP A 25 20.67 -10.22 -8.06
N SER A 26 20.47 -11.51 -8.34
CA SER A 26 20.04 -11.98 -9.67
C SER A 26 18.61 -11.54 -9.98
N VAL A 27 17.71 -11.59 -9.00
CA VAL A 27 16.33 -11.07 -9.13
C VAL A 27 16.32 -9.56 -9.34
N LYS A 28 17.15 -8.80 -8.59
CA LYS A 28 17.35 -7.36 -8.83
C LYS A 28 17.91 -7.08 -10.22
N ALA A 29 18.86 -7.88 -10.68
CA ALA A 29 19.44 -7.73 -12.02
C ALA A 29 18.42 -8.03 -13.12
N LEU A 30 17.61 -9.08 -12.98
CA LEU A 30 16.56 -9.44 -13.91
C LEU A 30 15.48 -8.36 -13.96
N THR A 31 15.03 -7.86 -12.81
CA THR A 31 14.03 -6.78 -12.76
C THR A 31 14.55 -5.47 -13.38
N ALA A 32 15.83 -5.14 -13.17
CA ALA A 32 16.49 -4.01 -13.85
C ALA A 32 16.62 -4.23 -15.37
N LYS A 33 17.01 -5.44 -15.79
CA LYS A 33 17.15 -5.82 -17.21
C LYS A 33 15.80 -5.76 -17.94
N LEU A 34 14.72 -6.12 -17.25
CA LEU A 34 13.35 -6.08 -17.76
C LEU A 34 12.66 -4.71 -17.56
N GLN A 35 13.36 -3.73 -17.00
CA GLN A 35 12.84 -2.38 -16.70
C GLN A 35 11.50 -2.38 -15.93
N LEU A 36 11.33 -3.35 -15.03
CA LEU A 36 10.10 -3.47 -14.25
C LEU A 36 10.07 -2.37 -13.18
N GLN A 37 8.99 -1.59 -13.16
CA GLN A 37 8.75 -0.62 -12.09
C GLN A 37 8.32 -1.34 -10.82
N THR A 38 9.29 -1.84 -10.05
CA THR A 38 9.05 -2.54 -8.78
C THR A 38 8.73 -1.60 -7.62
N ARG A 39 8.85 -0.28 -7.82
CA ARG A 39 8.68 0.75 -6.80
C ARG A 39 7.87 1.93 -7.33
N ARG A 40 7.10 2.57 -6.44
CA ARG A 40 6.36 3.79 -6.75
C ARG A 40 7.34 4.94 -7.08
N PRO A 41 7.06 5.79 -8.08
CA PRO A 41 7.94 6.90 -8.46
C PRO A 41 8.32 7.81 -7.27
N SER A 42 7.36 8.12 -6.39
CA SER A 42 7.59 8.91 -5.18
C SER A 42 8.58 8.29 -4.21
N TYR A 43 8.62 6.95 -4.13
CA TYR A 43 9.60 6.25 -3.30
C TYR A 43 11.01 6.38 -3.89
N LEU A 44 11.13 6.30 -5.22
CA LEU A 44 12.42 6.48 -5.90
C LEU A 44 12.96 7.90 -5.71
N GLU A 45 12.10 8.92 -5.85
CA GLU A 45 12.43 10.33 -5.58
C GLU A 45 12.93 10.53 -4.14
N TRP A 46 12.21 9.98 -3.15
CA TRP A 46 12.62 10.02 -1.76
C TRP A 46 13.97 9.32 -1.54
N THR A 47 14.17 8.12 -2.08
CA THR A 47 15.45 7.41 -1.94
C THR A 47 16.60 8.20 -2.56
N ALA A 48 16.39 8.84 -3.72
CA ALA A 48 17.38 9.68 -4.37
C ALA A 48 17.69 10.92 -3.52
N GLN A 49 16.68 11.54 -2.91
CA GLN A 49 16.85 12.67 -2.01
C GLN A 49 17.65 12.30 -0.76
N VAL A 50 17.33 11.18 -0.11
CA VAL A 50 18.04 10.71 1.10
C VAL A 50 19.48 10.29 0.80
N GLN A 51 19.71 9.65 -0.35
CA GLN A 51 21.05 9.25 -0.79
C GLN A 51 21.87 10.44 -1.31
N SER A 52 21.23 11.59 -1.57
CA SER A 52 21.92 12.79 -2.05
C SER A 52 23.01 13.25 -1.07
N GLN A 53 24.10 13.78 -1.61
CA GLN A 53 25.20 14.30 -0.80
C GLN A 53 24.77 15.53 0.03
N ALA A 54 23.75 16.26 -0.42
CA ALA A 54 23.17 17.38 0.31
C ALA A 54 22.48 16.93 1.59
N TRP A 55 21.73 15.82 1.55
CA TRP A 55 21.09 15.24 2.73
C TRP A 55 22.13 14.73 3.73
N ARG A 56 23.18 14.04 3.24
CA ARG A 56 24.33 13.62 4.08
C ARG A 56 25.09 14.79 4.72
N ARG A 57 25.20 15.92 4.02
CA ARG A 57 25.81 17.15 4.57
C ARG A 57 24.92 17.87 5.57
N ALA A 58 23.59 17.85 5.36
CA ALA A 58 22.63 18.44 6.27
C ALA A 58 22.56 17.69 7.62
N GLN A 59 22.77 16.37 7.60
CA GLN A 59 22.87 15.54 8.82
C GLN A 59 24.25 15.56 9.47
N ALA A 60 25.28 16.12 8.82
CA ALA A 60 26.63 16.11 9.34
C ALA A 60 26.93 17.35 10.20
N ARG A 61 27.08 17.17 11.53
CA ARG A 61 28.23 17.71 12.29
C ARG A 61 28.33 17.13 13.72
N PRO A 62 29.54 16.98 14.30
CA PRO A 62 30.66 17.94 14.37
C PRO A 62 31.89 17.53 13.52
N GLY A 63 32.62 18.43 12.85
CA GLY A 63 33.86 19.05 13.37
C GLY A 63 35.10 18.27 12.89
N PRO A 64 36.24 18.90 12.49
CA PRO A 64 37.46 18.15 12.20
C PRO A 64 37.96 17.51 13.50
N GLY A 65 37.56 16.25 13.72
CA GLY A 65 37.95 15.47 14.90
C GLY A 65 39.45 15.19 14.88
N GLY A 66 40.10 15.36 16.02
CA GLY A 66 41.49 14.97 16.22
C GLY A 66 41.70 13.45 16.07
N PRO A 67 42.96 13.00 16.03
CA PRO A 67 43.29 11.58 15.89
C PRO A 67 42.66 10.77 17.06
N GLY A 68 41.63 9.97 16.74
CA GLY A 68 40.85 9.20 17.71
C GLY A 68 39.33 9.40 17.62
N ALA A 69 38.86 10.44 16.91
CA ALA A 69 37.43 10.68 16.72
C ALA A 69 36.80 9.67 15.76
N ILE A 70 35.64 9.11 16.14
CA ILE A 70 34.86 8.22 15.28
C ILE A 70 33.79 9.08 14.60
N CYS A 71 33.86 9.20 13.27
CA CYS A 71 32.87 9.93 12.47
C CYS A 71 32.61 11.38 12.92
N GLY A 72 33.61 12.07 13.49
CA GLY A 72 33.45 13.46 14.00
C GLY A 72 32.96 13.58 15.44
N PHE A 73 32.74 12.45 16.12
CA PHE A 73 32.40 12.38 17.55
C PHE A 73 33.63 12.06 18.40
N ASP A 74 33.68 12.63 19.60
CA ASP A 74 34.80 12.49 20.55
C ASP A 74 34.86 11.08 21.18
N SER A 75 33.74 10.34 21.20
CA SER A 75 33.64 8.97 21.71
C SER A 75 32.49 8.18 21.07
N VAL A 76 32.53 6.84 21.16
CA VAL A 76 31.42 5.97 20.72
C VAL A 76 30.13 6.29 21.47
N ASP A 77 30.22 6.51 22.79
CA ASP A 77 29.06 6.81 23.63
C ASP A 77 28.37 8.10 23.20
N SER A 78 29.14 9.14 22.87
CA SER A 78 28.60 10.41 22.36
C SER A 78 27.87 10.25 21.01
N ALA A 79 28.39 9.40 20.12
CA ALA A 79 27.72 9.10 18.85
C ALA A 79 26.41 8.33 19.06
N LEU A 80 26.39 7.39 20.01
CA LEU A 80 25.18 6.62 20.36
C LEU A 80 24.13 7.48 21.06
N GLU A 81 24.53 8.40 21.93
CA GLU A 81 23.62 9.37 22.56
C GLU A 81 22.99 10.29 21.51
N TRP A 82 23.79 10.79 20.57
CA TRP A 82 23.27 11.58 19.45
C TRP A 82 22.26 10.78 18.61
N LEU A 83 22.59 9.56 18.21
CA LEU A 83 21.67 8.69 17.46
C LEU A 83 20.36 8.42 18.22
N ARG A 84 20.44 8.20 19.54
CA ARG A 84 19.23 8.00 20.38
C ARG A 84 18.37 9.25 20.41
N GLN A 85 18.98 10.43 20.46
CA GLN A 85 18.26 11.70 20.45
C GLN A 85 17.58 11.93 19.10
N GLU A 86 18.31 11.76 18.01
CA GLU A 86 17.78 11.91 16.64
C GLU A 86 16.62 10.94 16.37
N LEU A 87 16.75 9.68 16.78
CA LEU A 87 15.67 8.69 16.64
C LEU A 87 14.43 9.05 17.46
N ARG A 88 14.59 9.64 18.65
CA ARG A 88 13.45 10.13 19.45
C ARG A 88 12.77 11.30 18.76
N GLU A 89 13.53 12.22 18.16
CA GLU A 89 12.98 13.36 17.44
C GLU A 89 12.21 12.92 16.19
N MET A 90 12.79 12.02 15.38
CA MET A 90 12.09 11.39 14.27
C MET A 90 10.82 10.66 14.72
N GLN A 91 10.88 9.90 15.82
CA GLN A 91 9.71 9.20 16.33
C GLN A 91 8.58 10.16 16.75
N VAL A 92 8.92 11.30 17.36
CA VAL A 92 7.95 12.33 17.74
C VAL A 92 7.29 12.94 16.49
N GLN A 93 8.08 13.25 15.47
CA GLN A 93 7.58 13.78 14.19
C GLN A 93 6.64 12.78 13.50
N ASP A 94 7.06 11.51 13.38
CA ASP A 94 6.25 10.46 12.78
C ASP A 94 4.93 10.24 13.54
N ARG A 95 4.97 10.29 14.87
CA ARG A 95 3.77 10.19 15.70
C ARG A 95 2.82 11.36 15.45
N GLN A 96 3.34 12.58 15.31
CA GLN A 96 2.53 13.76 15.00
C GLN A 96 1.88 13.64 13.61
N LEU A 97 2.64 13.25 12.59
CA LEU A 97 2.14 13.01 11.24
C LEU A 97 1.08 11.92 11.21
N ALA A 98 1.29 10.81 11.91
CA ALA A 98 0.31 9.72 12.00
C ALA A 98 -1.02 10.21 12.58
N VAL A 99 -0.99 11.01 13.65
CA VAL A 99 -2.19 11.60 14.25
C VAL A 99 -2.91 12.52 13.26
N GLN A 100 -2.17 13.38 12.54
CA GLN A 100 -2.74 14.26 11.53
C GLN A 100 -3.39 13.47 10.38
N LEU A 101 -2.73 12.44 9.87
CA LEU A 101 -3.26 11.59 8.80
C LEU A 101 -4.51 10.82 9.24
N LEU A 102 -4.54 10.32 10.47
CA LEU A 102 -5.73 9.67 11.03
C LEU A 102 -6.90 10.66 11.14
N ARG A 103 -6.63 11.90 11.56
CA ARG A 103 -7.65 12.96 11.61
C ARG A 103 -8.20 13.31 10.22
N LEU A 104 -7.31 13.46 9.23
CA LEU A 104 -7.73 13.72 7.85
C LEU A 104 -8.54 12.56 7.29
N ARG A 105 -8.15 11.31 7.58
CA ARG A 105 -8.89 10.12 7.15
C ARG A 105 -10.32 10.10 7.71
N THR A 106 -10.50 10.42 8.99
CA THR A 106 -11.85 10.45 9.59
C THR A 106 -12.70 11.58 9.03
N GLN A 107 -12.11 12.76 8.82
CA GLN A 107 -12.79 13.89 8.17
C GLN A 107 -13.22 13.56 6.74
N LEU A 108 -12.32 12.98 5.94
CA LEU A 108 -12.60 12.57 4.57
C LEU A 108 -13.69 11.50 4.52
N HIS A 109 -13.65 10.53 5.44
CA HIS A 109 -14.69 9.51 5.51
C HIS A 109 -16.06 10.12 5.84
N ARG A 110 -16.14 11.02 6.81
CA ARG A 110 -17.37 11.75 7.14
C ARG A 110 -17.92 12.51 5.93
N LEU A 111 -17.07 13.29 5.26
CA LEU A 111 -17.48 14.05 4.07
C LEU A 111 -17.98 13.15 2.94
N LYS A 112 -17.37 11.98 2.74
CA LYS A 112 -17.84 11.00 1.75
C LYS A 112 -19.22 10.43 2.09
N VAL A 113 -19.48 10.16 3.37
CA VAL A 113 -20.80 9.70 3.83
C VAL A 113 -21.83 10.81 3.64
N ASP A 114 -21.52 12.04 4.07
CA ASP A 114 -22.39 13.20 3.91
C ASP A 114 -22.72 13.45 2.42
N GLN A 115 -21.73 13.34 1.53
CA GLN A 115 -21.93 13.44 0.08
C GLN A 115 -22.86 12.35 -0.45
N ALA A 116 -22.67 11.09 -0.05
CA ALA A 116 -23.53 9.99 -0.48
C ALA A 116 -24.98 10.18 0.00
N CYS A 117 -25.16 10.69 1.22
CA CYS A 117 -26.49 11.03 1.75
C CYS A 117 -27.16 12.15 0.95
N HIS A 118 -26.43 13.23 0.61
CA HIS A 118 -26.97 14.30 -0.22
C HIS A 118 -27.38 13.82 -1.61
N LEU A 119 -26.52 13.04 -2.29
CA LEU A 119 -26.87 12.47 -3.59
C LEU A 119 -28.11 11.57 -3.51
N HIS A 120 -28.25 10.80 -2.44
CA HIS A 120 -29.45 9.99 -2.23
C HIS A 120 -30.70 10.86 -2.02
N GLN A 121 -30.60 11.95 -1.26
CA GLN A 121 -31.69 12.90 -1.06
C GLN A 121 -32.11 13.53 -2.39
N GLU A 122 -31.16 14.00 -3.21
CA GLU A 122 -31.45 14.58 -4.52
C GLU A 122 -32.21 13.60 -5.44
N LEU A 123 -31.84 12.31 -5.41
CA LEU A 123 -32.55 11.27 -6.15
C LEU A 123 -33.97 11.01 -5.61
N LEU A 124 -34.18 11.11 -4.30
CA LEU A 124 -35.50 10.99 -3.71
C LEU A 124 -36.38 12.19 -4.07
N ASP A 125 -35.81 13.40 -4.02
CA ASP A 125 -36.50 14.64 -4.37
C ASP A 125 -36.89 14.63 -5.87
N GLU A 126 -36.02 14.15 -6.76
CA GLU A 126 -36.31 13.99 -8.19
C GLU A 126 -37.46 13.00 -8.42
N ALA A 127 -37.46 11.85 -7.73
CA ALA A 127 -38.54 10.87 -7.82
C ALA A 127 -39.87 11.38 -7.22
N GLU A 128 -39.83 12.20 -6.18
CA GLU A 128 -41.01 12.86 -5.60
C GLU A 128 -41.63 13.84 -6.61
N LEU A 129 -40.81 14.67 -7.25
CA LEU A 129 -41.26 15.59 -8.31
C LEU A 129 -41.88 14.84 -9.49
N GLU A 130 -41.29 13.73 -9.95
CA GLU A 130 -41.87 12.89 -10.99
C GLU A 130 -43.25 12.34 -10.59
N LEU A 131 -43.44 11.96 -9.32
CA LEU A 131 -44.71 11.48 -8.80
C LEU A 131 -45.77 12.59 -8.71
N GLU A 132 -45.37 13.81 -8.33
CA GLU A 132 -46.26 14.97 -8.24
C GLU A 132 -46.75 15.44 -9.61
N LEU A 133 -45.93 15.30 -10.66
CA LEU A 133 -46.30 15.63 -12.04
C LEU A 133 -47.29 14.62 -12.67
N GLU A 134 -47.45 13.42 -12.10
CA GLU A 134 -48.44 12.41 -12.49
C GLU A 134 -49.55 12.27 -11.42
N PRO A 135 -50.43 13.29 -11.25
CA PRO A 135 -51.47 13.32 -10.24
C PRO A 135 -52.54 12.26 -10.55
N GLY A 136 -52.31 11.04 -10.08
CA GLY A 136 -53.20 9.89 -10.26
C GLY A 136 -52.51 8.52 -10.10
N ALA A 137 -51.19 8.46 -10.14
CA ALA A 137 -50.43 7.20 -10.02
C ALA A 137 -50.00 6.85 -8.58
N GLY A 138 -50.24 7.73 -7.60
CA GLY A 138 -49.59 7.72 -6.27
C GLY A 138 -49.73 6.49 -5.36
N LEU A 139 -50.46 5.44 -5.75
CA LEU A 139 -50.57 4.19 -4.98
C LEU A 139 -50.53 2.93 -5.86
N ALA A 140 -50.39 3.10 -7.17
CA ALA A 140 -50.30 2.03 -8.14
C ALA A 140 -48.83 1.74 -8.40
N LEU A 141 -48.34 0.53 -8.10
CA LEU A 141 -47.08 0.05 -8.69
C LEU A 141 -47.09 0.37 -10.18
N ALA A 142 -46.00 0.99 -10.67
CA ALA A 142 -45.83 1.35 -12.06
C ALA A 142 -46.34 0.20 -12.94
N SER A 143 -47.14 0.52 -13.96
CA SER A 143 -47.67 -0.41 -14.97
C SER A 143 -46.67 -1.52 -15.38
N PRO A 144 -45.35 -1.26 -15.46
CA PRO A 144 -44.38 -2.31 -15.66
C PRO A 144 -44.33 -3.44 -14.61
N LEU A 145 -44.40 -3.15 -13.32
CA LEU A 145 -44.28 -4.19 -12.29
C LEU A 145 -45.54 -5.07 -12.18
N ARG A 146 -46.69 -4.51 -12.58
CA ARG A 146 -47.96 -5.24 -12.64
C ARG A 146 -47.96 -6.34 -13.69
N HIS A 147 -47.36 -6.12 -14.87
CA HIS A 147 -47.28 -7.17 -15.90
C HIS A 147 -46.35 -8.33 -15.50
N LEU A 148 -45.45 -8.10 -14.54
CA LEU A 148 -44.62 -9.14 -13.92
C LEU A 148 -45.30 -9.82 -12.72
N GLY A 149 -46.57 -9.51 -12.43
CA GLY A 149 -47.30 -10.05 -11.28
C GLY A 149 -46.81 -9.55 -9.92
N LEU A 150 -45.93 -8.55 -9.91
CA LEU A 150 -45.36 -8.02 -8.67
C LEU A 150 -46.35 -7.01 -8.07
N THR A 151 -46.73 -7.27 -6.82
CA THR A 151 -47.59 -6.38 -6.01
C THR A 151 -46.81 -5.85 -4.82
N ARG A 152 -47.28 -4.78 -4.19
CA ARG A 152 -46.62 -4.15 -3.04
C ARG A 152 -46.50 -5.15 -1.88
N MET A 153 -47.47 -6.07 -1.78
CA MET A 153 -47.48 -7.18 -0.84
C MET A 153 -46.36 -8.20 -1.11
N ASN A 154 -46.11 -8.55 -2.38
CA ASN A 154 -45.04 -9.50 -2.76
C ASN A 154 -43.64 -8.94 -2.50
N ILE A 155 -43.43 -7.66 -2.82
CA ILE A 155 -42.12 -7.01 -2.67
C ILE A 155 -41.77 -6.80 -1.19
N SER A 156 -42.72 -6.29 -0.38
CA SER A 156 -42.49 -6.01 1.04
C SER A 156 -42.26 -7.26 1.89
N SER A 157 -42.79 -8.41 1.48
CA SER A 157 -42.62 -9.68 2.18
C SER A 157 -41.40 -10.49 1.69
N ARG A 158 -40.64 -10.00 0.70
CA ARG A 158 -39.52 -10.72 0.04
C ARG A 158 -39.88 -12.14 -0.40
N ARG A 159 -41.17 -12.41 -0.66
CA ARG A 159 -41.69 -13.71 -1.08
C ARG A 159 -41.74 -13.75 -2.59
N PHE A 160 -40.60 -14.04 -3.21
CA PHE A 160 -40.57 -14.39 -4.62
C PHE A 160 -40.90 -15.87 -4.75
N THR A 161 -42.14 -16.20 -5.14
CA THR A 161 -42.43 -17.54 -5.66
C THR A 161 -42.01 -17.55 -7.12
N LEU A 162 -40.87 -18.19 -7.41
CA LEU A 162 -40.47 -18.51 -8.77
C LEU A 162 -41.34 -19.68 -9.26
N CYS A 163 -42.03 -19.47 -10.39
CA CYS A 163 -42.49 -20.57 -11.25
C CYS A 163 -41.37 -20.91 -12.24
#